data_AF-A0AAU8J9K9-F1
#
_entry.id   AF-A0AAU8J9K9-F1
#
_cell.length_a   1.000
_cell.length_b   1.000
_cell.length_c   1.000
_cell.angle_alpha   90.00
_cell.angle_beta   90.00
_cell.angle_gamma   90.00
#
_symmetry.space_group_name_H-M   'P 1'
#
loop_
_entity.id
_entity.type
_entity.pdbx_description
1 polymer ?
#
loop_
_entity_poly.entity_id
_entity_poly.type
_entity_poly.pdbx_seq_one_letter_code
_entity_poly.pdbx_strand_id
1 'polypeptide(L)' 'MNQGITTAFKHFTEAGQFEGRNPSPFFDTAFYLGRNPDVAAAVQNRQLSAIEHFIKFGQTEGRIPRA' A
#
# COMPACT_ATOMS: atom_id res chain seq x y z
N MET A 1 29.76 -2.73 9.11
CA MET A 1 28.29 -2.61 9.05
C MET A 1 27.91 -2.52 7.59
N ASN A 2 27.36 -3.58 7.02
CA ASN A 2 27.00 -3.65 5.60
C ASN A 2 25.72 -2.83 5.38
N GLN A 3 25.85 -1.53 5.08
CA GLN A 3 24.75 -0.72 4.55
C GLN A 3 24.50 -1.20 3.12
N GLY A 4 23.92 -2.40 2.99
CA GLY A 4 23.68 -3.04 1.71
C GLY A 4 22.78 -2.15 0.88
N ILE A 5 23.24 -1.79 -0.32
CA ILE A 5 22.48 -0.97 -1.27
C ILE A 5 21.11 -1.62 -1.46
N THR A 6 20.10 -1.06 -0.81
CA THR A 6 18.70 -1.44 -1.00
C THR A 6 18.20 -0.61 -2.15
N THR A 7 17.75 -1.27 -3.22
CA THR A 7 17.13 -0.57 -4.35
C THR A 7 15.84 0.10 -3.88
N ALA A 8 15.45 1.19 -4.53
CA ALA A 8 14.18 1.86 -4.22
C ALA A 8 12.99 0.87 -4.27
N PHE A 9 13.02 -0.08 -5.21
CA PHE A 9 12.02 -1.14 -5.30
C PHE A 9 12.02 -2.06 -4.08
N LYS A 10 13.19 -2.56 -3.65
CA LYS A 10 13.29 -3.42 -2.46
C LYS A 10 12.79 -2.69 -1.21
N HIS A 11 13.23 -1.44 -1.01
CA HIS A 11 12.75 -0.63 0.10
C HIS A 11 11.23 -0.44 0.05
N PHE A 12 10.68 -0.14 -1.13
CA PHE A 12 9.24 0.05 -1.28
C PHE A 12 8.46 -1.21 -0.90
N THR A 13 8.88 -2.37 -1.42
CA THR A 13 8.21 -3.65 -1.15
C THR A 13 8.35 -4.08 0.32
N GLU A 14 9.46 -3.81 0.99
CA GLU A 14 9.64 -4.25 2.39
C GLU A 14 9.07 -3.26 3.42
N ALA A 15 9.10 -1.96 3.12
CA ALA A 15 8.74 -0.89 4.06
C ALA A 15 7.85 0.19 3.43
N GLY A 16 8.24 0.75 2.28
CA GLY A 16 7.60 1.94 1.71
C GLY A 16 6.09 1.80 1.48
N GLN A 17 5.60 0.63 1.09
CA GLN A 17 4.15 0.37 0.93
C GLN A 17 3.36 0.41 2.25
N PHE A 18 4.02 0.26 3.40
CA PHE A 18 3.43 0.41 4.74
C PHE A 18 3.66 1.80 5.34
N GLU A 19 4.56 2.60 4.76
CA GLU A 19 4.82 4.00 5.14
C GLU A 19 3.81 4.97 4.49
N GLY A 20 2.79 4.48 3.78
CA GLY A 20 1.82 5.30 3.08
C GLY A 20 2.33 5.87 1.75
N ARG A 21 3.45 5.40 1.21
CA ARG A 21 3.95 5.85 -0.10
C ARG A 21 3.04 5.33 -1.22
N ASN A 22 2.88 6.13 -2.26
CA ASN A 22 2.12 5.72 -3.43
C ASN A 22 2.93 4.73 -4.29
N PRO A 23 2.37 3.58 -4.68
CA PRO A 23 3.03 2.60 -5.54
C PRO A 23 3.14 3.08 -6.98
N SER A 24 2.23 3.96 -7.42
CA SER A 24 2.21 4.55 -8.75
C SER A 24 1.34 5.82 -8.75
N PRO A 25 1.37 6.64 -9.82
CA PRO A 25 0.45 7.76 -9.99
C PRO A 25 -1.05 7.38 -10.06
N PHE A 26 -1.37 6.10 -10.25
CA PHE A 26 -2.75 5.61 -10.39
C PHE A 26 -3.36 5.10 -9.07
N PHE A 27 -2.61 5.15 -7.97
CA PHE A 27 -3.06 4.70 -6.67
C PHE A 27 -2.62 5.70 -5.59
N ASP A 28 -3.59 6.28 -4.91
CA ASP A 28 -3.36 7.17 -3.78
C ASP A 28 -3.59 6.38 -2.49
N THR A 29 -2.49 6.03 -1.82
CA THR A 29 -2.52 5.22 -0.60
C THR A 29 -3.26 5.93 0.53
N ALA A 30 -3.08 7.24 0.68
CA ALA A 30 -3.73 7.99 1.75
C ALA A 30 -5.25 8.07 1.52
N PHE A 31 -5.67 8.38 0.29
CA PHE A 31 -7.07 8.37 -0.10
C PHE A 31 -7.69 6.98 0.10
N TYR A 32 -7.02 5.93 -0.40
CA TYR A 32 -7.55 4.58 -0.34
C TYR A 32 -7.75 4.12 1.10
N LEU A 33 -6.77 4.34 1.99
CA LEU A 33 -6.89 3.96 3.39
C LEU A 33 -7.89 4.84 4.15
N GLY A 34 -8.01 6.12 3.80
CA GLY A 34 -9.04 7.00 4.37
C GLY A 34 -10.46 6.57 4.02
N ARG A 35 -10.67 5.99 2.83
CA ARG A 35 -11.99 5.51 2.38
C ARG A 35 -12.32 4.09 2.86
N ASN A 36 -11.31 3.32 3.25
CA ASN A 36 -11.41 1.89 3.55
C ASN A 36 -10.80 1.56 4.94
N PRO A 37 -11.52 1.85 6.05
CA PRO A 37 -10.99 1.68 7.40
C PRO A 37 -10.63 0.23 7.77
N ASP A 38 -11.34 -0.75 7.19
CA ASP A 38 -11.04 -2.17 7.32
C ASP A 38 -9.66 -2.53 6.73
N VAL A 39 -9.34 -1.96 5.57
CA VAL A 39 -8.02 -2.10 4.94
C VAL A 39 -6.96 -1.36 5.74
N ALA A 40 -7.27 -0.15 6.23
CA ALA A 40 -6.36 0.60 7.09
C ALA A 40 -5.94 -0.19 8.33
N ALA A 41 -6.90 -0.87 8.99
CA ALA A 41 -6.61 -1.74 10.12
C ALA A 41 -5.72 -2.93 9.71
N ALA A 42 -5.98 -3.56 8.56
CA ALA A 42 -5.15 -4.66 8.07
C ALA A 42 -3.71 -4.22 7.73
N VAL A 43 -3.54 -3.02 7.17
CA VAL A 43 -2.24 -2.41 6.88
C VAL A 43 -1.48 -2.09 8.16
N GLN A 44 -2.15 -1.52 9.17
CA GLN A 44 -1.56 -1.25 10.49
C GLN A 44 -1.07 -2.53 11.17
N ASN A 45 -1.81 -3.63 11.00
CA ASN A 45 -1.44 -4.95 11.51
C ASN A 45 -0.46 -5.71 10.59
N ARG A 46 0.02 -5.09 9.51
CA ARG A 46 0.93 -5.68 8.51
C ARG A 46 0.45 -7.02 7.93
N GLN A 47 -0.86 -7.20 7.83
CA GLN A 47 -1.45 -8.41 7.24
C GLN A 47 -1.36 -8.37 5.70
N LEU A 48 -1.50 -7.17 5.13
CA LEU A 48 -1.32 -6.86 3.72
C LEU A 48 -1.11 -5.35 3.56
N SER A 49 -0.59 -4.89 2.42
CA SER A 49 -0.53 -3.47 2.07
C SER A 49 -1.80 -2.98 1.37
N ALA A 50 -1.96 -1.66 1.27
CA ALA A 50 -3.09 -1.04 0.58
C ALA A 50 -3.20 -1.50 -0.89
N ILE A 51 -2.05 -1.57 -1.58
CA ILE A 51 -1.99 -1.97 -2.99
C ILE A 51 -2.25 -3.46 -3.15
N GLU A 52 -1.78 -4.30 -2.23
CA GLU A 52 -2.11 -5.73 -2.22
C GLU A 52 -3.62 -5.95 -2.05
N HIS A 53 -4.27 -5.19 -1.16
CA HIS A 53 -5.72 -5.25 -0.99
C HIS A 53 -6.45 -4.92 -2.30
N PHE A 54 -6.09 -3.79 -2.90
CA PHE A 54 -6.76 -3.33 -4.11
C PHE A 54 -6.60 -4.30 -5.27
N ILE A 55 -5.38 -4.82 -5.46
CA ILE A 55 -5.09 -5.80 -6.50
C ILE A 55 -5.90 -7.09 -6.30
N LYS A 56 -5.98 -7.60 -5.06
CA LYS A 56 -6.63 -8.89 -4.76
C LYS A 56 -8.15 -8.80 -4.62
N PHE A 57 -8.68 -7.69 -4.11
CA PHE A 57 -10.09 -7.56 -3.70
C PHE A 57 -10.72 -6.24 -4.13
N GLY A 58 -10.04 -5.12 -3.88
CA GLY A 58 -10.66 -3.80 -4.02
C GLY A 58 -11.22 -3.49 -5.42
N GLN A 59 -10.59 -4.02 -6.48
CA GLN A 59 -11.11 -3.89 -7.85
C GLN A 59 -12.47 -4.57 -8.03
N THR A 60 -12.64 -5.79 -7.53
CA THR A 60 -13.90 -6.56 -7.67
C THR A 60 -14.98 -6.07 -6.70
N GLU A 61 -14.58 -5.47 -5.58
CA GLU A 61 -15.46 -4.79 -4.63
C GLU A 61 -15.86 -3.37 -5.09
N GLY A 62 -15.31 -2.86 -6.20
CA GLY A 62 -15.59 -1.53 -6.72
C GLY A 62 -15.00 -0.37 -5.89
N ARG A 63 -13.96 -0.63 -5.07
CA ARG A 63 -13.28 0.41 -4.29
C ARG A 63 -12.46 1.31 -5.20
N ILE A 64 -12.60 2.62 -5.02
CA ILE A 64 -11.91 3.61 -5.84
C ILE A 64 -10.46 3.80 -5.31
N PRO A 65 -9.42 3.64 -6.14
CA PRO A 65 -8.01 3.68 -5.70
C PRO A 65 -7.40 5.09 -5.57
N ARG A 66 -8.13 6.14 -5.96
CA ARG A 66 -7.66 7.53 -5.99
C ARG A 66 -8.82 8.52 -5.97
N ALA A 67 -8.55 9.77 -5.58
CA ALA A 67 -9.50 10.87 -5.73
C ALA A 67 -9.82 11.17 -7.20
#